data_AF-A0A812H9Y7-F1
#
_entry.id   AF-A0A812H9Y7-F1
#
_cell.length_a   1.000
_cell.length_b   1.000
_cell.length_c   1.000
_cell.angle_alpha   90.00
_cell.angle_beta   90.00
_cell.angle_gamma   90.00
#
_symmetry.space_group_name_H-M   'P 1'
#
loop_
_entity.id
_entity.type
_entity.pdbx_description
1 polymer ?
#
loop_
_entity_poly.entity_id
_entity_poly.type
_entity_poly.pdbx_seq_one_letter_code
_entity_poly.pdbx_strand_id
1 'polypeptide(L)'
;MKTQQYQYRSLHRQKGVAAVWMGLLLVPIMGFTFWAVEGTRYVQETSRLRDSAEAAAMAVTIEDQAGSASTLAAKYVESYVRDIKSMNVSAQRYYQAADDRAGVLEYIQYTVNAKTTHDSWFASSFIPSFDEQQDLAGRSLARKYPAYLADNNIDIVFVSDFSGSMREQWGFNRHIKIDDLKTAISQISNNILCTSTRQEYVDGEWKDVCDEPGEDTTSDKLLNRVGFVPYNVRTREIIGWNQANTTSQLNYTNGYNTHLSPYTYNDIDWDYWSRFSQNHVINCANNQIFCPSPGWNDQQYARRIADVIRLDQYQVADVYNYVDLPSSVSTMFTDKSARRSNYYGVNQSQLFNGHGRNDSRQFYNLRLTNKLSDLNPINAMWADGGTAAFQGILRGAQILHEGDPNSSDQEEQQAYNKKIKMLLILSDGQESPNNGILKGLVDWGMCDKARQEIPGLYIGVIGIDFRASQQSGFQDCVVDPREDIIDVSNLDELIEKIEELIRKGSKTSGITKLY
;
A
#
# COMPACT_ATOMS: atom_id res chain seq x y z
N MET A 1 97.99 -37.98 -18.96
CA MET A 1 96.82 -38.82 -18.60
C MET A 1 96.89 -39.13 -17.10
N LYS A 2 96.02 -38.51 -16.30
CA LYS A 2 95.84 -38.83 -14.87
C LYS A 2 94.38 -39.25 -14.69
N THR A 3 94.16 -40.50 -14.33
CA THR A 3 92.86 -41.09 -14.03
C THR A 3 92.54 -40.87 -12.54
N GLN A 4 91.49 -40.10 -12.26
CA GLN A 4 90.92 -39.95 -10.92
C GLN A 4 90.11 -41.19 -10.55
N GLN A 5 90.44 -41.84 -9.44
CA GLN A 5 89.55 -42.77 -8.76
C GLN A 5 88.77 -42.00 -7.69
N TYR A 6 87.45 -41.94 -7.83
CA TYR A 6 86.54 -41.43 -6.80
C TYR A 6 86.31 -42.52 -5.73
N GLN A 7 86.73 -42.25 -4.50
CA GLN A 7 86.35 -43.02 -3.32
C GLN A 7 84.91 -42.69 -2.92
N TYR A 8 84.05 -43.71 -2.93
CA TYR A 8 82.72 -43.63 -2.33
C TYR A 8 82.84 -43.58 -0.80
N ARG A 9 82.45 -42.46 -0.18
CA ARG A 9 82.25 -42.33 1.27
C ARG A 9 80.95 -43.05 1.67
N SER A 10 81.03 -43.90 2.69
CA SER A 10 79.87 -44.62 3.25
C SER A 10 78.84 -43.66 3.88
N LEU A 11 77.57 -43.80 3.49
CA LEU A 11 76.42 -43.18 4.14
C LEU A 11 76.23 -43.74 5.55
N HIS A 12 76.63 -42.98 6.56
CA HIS A 12 76.34 -43.28 7.97
C HIS A 12 74.83 -43.10 8.22
N ARG A 13 74.14 -44.17 8.66
CA ARG A 13 72.68 -44.21 8.85
C ARG A 13 72.24 -43.36 10.06
N GLN A 14 71.88 -42.09 9.83
CA GLN A 14 71.15 -41.25 10.78
C GLN A 14 69.63 -41.54 10.77
N LYS A 15 69.22 -42.77 11.10
CA LYS A 15 67.79 -43.14 11.04
C LYS A 15 66.94 -42.57 12.20
N GLY A 16 67.54 -42.24 13.34
CA GLY A 16 66.80 -41.75 14.52
C GLY A 16 66.63 -40.23 14.57
N VAL A 17 67.67 -39.48 14.20
CA VAL A 17 67.65 -38.00 14.22
C VAL A 17 66.62 -37.45 13.23
N ALA A 18 66.52 -38.03 12.04
CA ALA A 18 65.53 -37.64 11.05
C ALA A 18 64.08 -37.86 11.54
N ALA A 19 63.80 -38.94 12.28
CA ALA A 19 62.48 -39.21 12.82
C ALA A 19 62.09 -38.24 13.95
N VAL A 20 63.04 -37.89 14.83
CA VAL A 20 62.81 -36.90 15.90
C VAL A 20 62.60 -35.50 15.31
N TRP A 21 63.41 -35.11 14.32
CA TRP A 21 63.21 -33.85 13.60
C TRP A 21 61.89 -33.81 12.84
N MET A 22 61.48 -34.92 12.22
CA MET A 22 60.19 -35.04 11.56
C MET A 22 59.04 -34.85 12.56
N GLY A 23 59.09 -35.50 13.72
CA GLY A 23 58.07 -35.35 14.77
C GLY A 23 57.99 -33.91 15.31
N LEU A 24 59.14 -33.25 15.51
CA LEU A 24 59.19 -31.87 16.00
C LEU A 24 58.73 -30.83 14.97
N LEU A 25 58.99 -31.05 13.68
CA LEU A 25 58.58 -30.13 12.60
C LEU A 25 57.13 -30.33 12.16
N LEU A 26 56.55 -31.50 12.42
CA LEU A 26 55.22 -31.84 11.93
C LEU A 26 54.12 -31.05 12.64
N VAL A 27 54.25 -30.76 13.94
CA VAL A 27 53.33 -29.89 14.69
C VAL A 27 53.29 -28.46 14.12
N PRO A 28 54.42 -27.73 13.96
CA PRO A 28 54.38 -26.39 13.39
C PRO A 28 53.93 -26.40 11.92
N ILE A 29 54.31 -27.40 11.11
CA ILE A 29 53.82 -27.51 9.73
C ILE A 29 52.29 -27.65 9.70
N MET A 30 51.72 -28.54 10.51
CA MET A 30 50.26 -28.71 10.61
C MET A 30 49.58 -27.43 11.11
N GLY A 31 50.13 -26.79 12.14
CA GLY A 31 49.59 -25.53 12.65
C GLY A 31 49.55 -24.43 11.58
N PHE A 32 50.60 -24.30 10.77
CA PHE A 32 50.60 -23.37 9.63
C PHE A 32 49.57 -23.75 8.57
N THR A 33 49.39 -25.04 8.26
CA THR A 33 48.37 -25.48 7.30
C THR A 33 46.95 -25.22 7.81
N PHE A 34 46.67 -25.48 9.09
CA PHE A 34 45.37 -25.21 9.70
C PHE A 34 45.07 -23.72 9.67
N TRP A 35 46.03 -22.91 10.11
CA TRP A 35 45.90 -21.46 10.07
C TRP A 35 45.72 -20.92 8.65
N ALA A 36 46.46 -21.44 7.66
CA ALA A 36 46.32 -21.00 6.28
C ALA A 36 44.95 -21.37 5.67
N VAL A 37 44.47 -22.59 5.90
CA VAL A 37 43.19 -23.06 5.35
C VAL A 37 42.01 -22.40 6.06
N GLU A 38 41.98 -22.39 7.40
CA GLU A 38 40.89 -21.74 8.14
C GLU A 38 40.96 -20.23 8.08
N GLY A 39 42.15 -19.64 8.14
CA GLY A 39 42.32 -18.20 8.03
C GLY A 39 41.82 -17.68 6.68
N THR A 40 42.14 -18.38 5.58
CA THR A 40 41.60 -18.02 4.25
C THR A 40 40.08 -18.20 4.17
N ARG A 41 39.54 -19.28 4.75
CA ARG A 41 38.08 -19.47 4.86
C ARG A 41 37.40 -18.33 5.63
N TYR A 42 37.89 -17.99 6.82
CA TYR A 42 37.30 -16.92 7.62
C TYR A 42 37.40 -15.56 6.96
N VAL A 43 38.49 -15.27 6.24
CA VAL A 43 38.61 -14.05 5.43
C VAL A 43 37.57 -14.03 4.31
N GLN A 44 37.35 -15.15 3.61
CA GLN A 44 36.34 -15.26 2.56
C GLN A 44 34.91 -15.11 3.11
N GLU A 45 34.58 -15.81 4.21
CA GLU A 45 33.26 -15.71 4.84
C GLU A 45 33.01 -14.32 5.43
N THR A 46 34.04 -13.66 5.98
CA THR A 46 33.93 -12.27 6.43
C THR A 46 33.65 -11.33 5.24
N SER A 47 34.29 -11.55 4.09
CA SER A 47 34.00 -10.77 2.88
C SER A 47 32.55 -10.96 2.43
N ARG A 48 32.08 -12.21 2.34
CA ARG A 48 30.68 -12.52 1.99
C ARG A 48 29.68 -11.91 2.96
N LEU A 49 29.98 -11.95 4.26
CA LEU A 49 29.13 -11.36 5.29
C LEU A 49 29.04 -9.84 5.12
N ARG A 50 30.15 -9.16 4.77
CA ARG A 50 30.14 -7.72 4.50
C ARG A 50 29.37 -7.38 3.22
N ASP A 51 29.59 -8.11 2.14
CA ASP A 51 28.84 -7.94 0.89
C ASP A 51 27.34 -8.17 1.12
N SER A 52 26.99 -9.16 1.94
CA SER A 52 25.60 -9.44 2.31
C SER A 52 24.99 -8.31 3.15
N ALA A 53 25.77 -7.71 4.06
CA ALA A 53 25.34 -6.58 4.87
C ALA A 53 25.12 -5.34 3.99
N GLU A 54 25.95 -5.12 2.97
CA GLU A 54 25.78 -4.04 1.98
C GLU A 54 24.51 -4.23 1.14
N ALA A 55 24.31 -5.42 0.58
CA ALA A 55 23.09 -5.75 -0.17
C ALA A 55 21.84 -5.63 0.72
N ALA A 56 21.90 -6.14 1.95
CA ALA A 56 20.84 -6.01 2.94
C ALA A 56 20.55 -4.54 3.27
N ALA A 57 21.59 -3.74 3.55
CA ALA A 57 21.45 -2.32 3.90
C ALA A 57 20.78 -1.54 2.76
N MET A 58 21.16 -1.79 1.51
CA MET A 58 20.48 -1.21 0.35
C MET A 58 19.02 -1.63 0.26
N ALA A 59 18.73 -2.93 0.34
CA ALA A 59 17.38 -3.44 0.19
C ALA A 59 16.42 -2.91 1.26
N VAL A 60 16.81 -2.94 2.54
CA VAL A 60 15.98 -2.40 3.63
C VAL A 60 15.81 -0.88 3.52
N THR A 61 16.82 -0.17 3.00
CA THR A 61 16.76 1.28 2.79
C THR A 61 15.82 1.64 1.64
N ILE A 62 15.77 0.82 0.58
CA ILE A 62 14.86 1.02 -0.55
C ILE A 62 13.42 0.79 -0.10
N GLU A 63 13.16 -0.31 0.60
CA GLU A 63 11.83 -0.71 1.07
C GLU A 63 11.27 0.24 2.16
N ASP A 64 12.14 0.80 3.01
CA ASP A 64 11.82 1.68 4.15
C ASP A 64 10.68 1.18 5.06
N GLN A 65 10.64 -0.12 5.35
CA GLN A 65 9.70 -0.70 6.32
C GLN A 65 10.40 -1.06 7.62
N ALA A 66 10.33 -0.15 8.61
CA ALA A 66 11.03 -0.33 9.89
C ALA A 66 10.68 -1.63 10.62
N GLY A 67 9.40 -2.06 10.56
CA GLY A 67 8.92 -3.28 11.24
C GLY A 67 9.45 -4.59 10.64
N SER A 68 9.72 -4.63 9.33
CA SER A 68 10.17 -5.84 8.62
C SER A 68 11.67 -5.81 8.27
N ALA A 69 12.35 -4.68 8.46
CA ALA A 69 13.73 -4.45 8.04
C ALA A 69 14.72 -5.50 8.56
N SER A 70 14.64 -5.88 9.84
CA SER A 70 15.58 -6.88 10.40
C SER A 70 15.35 -8.28 9.81
N THR A 71 14.09 -8.64 9.54
CA THR A 71 13.73 -9.92 8.89
C THR A 71 14.18 -9.95 7.44
N LEU A 72 14.02 -8.85 6.71
CA LEU A 72 14.51 -8.72 5.34
C LEU A 72 16.03 -8.80 5.28
N ALA A 73 16.73 -8.07 6.16
CA ALA A 73 18.19 -8.13 6.26
C ALA A 73 18.70 -9.54 6.59
N ALA A 74 18.04 -10.26 7.50
CA ALA A 74 18.39 -11.65 7.83
C ALA A 74 18.32 -12.57 6.60
N LYS A 75 17.28 -12.46 5.76
CA LYS A 75 17.16 -13.24 4.52
C LYS A 75 18.32 -12.99 3.55
N TYR A 76 18.77 -11.74 3.43
CA TYR A 76 19.95 -11.42 2.60
C TYR A 76 21.22 -12.07 3.15
N VAL A 77 21.47 -12.00 4.46
CA VAL A 77 22.64 -12.62 5.09
C VAL A 77 22.64 -14.15 4.90
N GLU A 78 21.50 -14.80 5.13
CA GLU A 78 21.33 -16.26 4.93
C GLU A 78 21.55 -16.70 3.48
N SER A 79 21.29 -15.83 2.51
CA SER A 79 21.49 -16.17 1.09
C SER A 79 22.96 -16.10 0.63
N TYR A 80 23.80 -15.32 1.32
CA TYR A 80 25.21 -15.09 0.96
C TYR A 80 26.18 -15.94 1.78
N VAL A 81 25.91 -16.10 3.09
CA VAL A 81 26.80 -16.76 4.05
C VAL A 81 26.31 -18.18 4.30
N ARG A 82 27.21 -19.15 4.24
CA ARG A 82 26.89 -20.58 4.43
C ARG A 82 27.35 -21.07 5.80
N ASP A 83 26.90 -22.27 6.18
CA ASP A 83 27.34 -22.99 7.40
C ASP A 83 27.19 -22.18 8.71
N ILE A 84 26.17 -21.32 8.77
CA ILE A 84 25.88 -20.49 9.94
C ILE A 84 25.31 -21.36 11.06
N LYS A 85 25.98 -21.37 12.22
CA LYS A 85 25.48 -22.04 13.44
C LYS A 85 24.47 -21.20 14.20
N SER A 86 24.77 -19.91 14.33
CA SER A 86 23.88 -18.91 14.89
C SER A 86 24.07 -17.57 14.22
N MET A 87 23.00 -16.79 14.14
CA MET A 87 22.96 -15.49 13.49
C MET A 87 22.28 -14.47 14.39
N ASN A 88 22.84 -13.26 14.43
CA ASN A 88 22.19 -12.08 15.00
C ASN A 88 22.28 -10.94 13.98
N VAL A 89 21.14 -10.49 13.47
CA VAL A 89 21.04 -9.37 12.53
C VAL A 89 20.12 -8.31 13.11
N SER A 90 20.58 -7.06 13.09
CA SER A 90 19.79 -5.90 13.49
C SER A 90 19.84 -4.85 12.38
N ALA A 91 18.67 -4.34 11.98
CA ALA A 91 18.55 -3.18 11.12
C ALA A 91 18.04 -1.98 11.91
N GLN A 92 18.82 -0.90 11.97
CA GLN A 92 18.48 0.33 12.68
C GLN A 92 18.15 1.44 11.69
N ARG A 93 16.92 1.98 11.75
CA ARG A 93 16.48 3.13 10.96
C ARG A 93 16.86 4.44 11.65
N TYR A 94 17.32 5.41 10.87
CA TYR A 94 17.49 6.80 11.27
C TYR A 94 16.89 7.70 10.18
N TYR A 95 16.14 8.71 10.58
CA TYR A 95 15.50 9.66 9.68
C TYR A 95 15.97 11.08 9.99
N GLN A 96 16.29 11.84 8.95
CA GLN A 96 16.61 13.26 9.02
C GLN A 96 15.67 14.03 8.09
N ALA A 97 14.89 14.94 8.66
CA ALA A 97 13.99 15.81 7.90
C ALA A 97 14.77 16.87 7.11
N ALA A 98 14.16 17.35 6.02
CA ALA A 98 14.66 18.52 5.30
C ALA A 98 14.52 19.79 6.15
N ASP A 99 15.50 20.69 6.05
CA ASP A 99 15.41 22.06 6.54
C ASP A 99 15.99 23.00 5.49
N ASP A 100 15.10 23.62 4.73
CA ASP A 100 15.43 24.51 3.62
C ASP A 100 16.15 25.78 4.08
N ARG A 101 15.93 26.21 5.34
CA ARG A 101 16.60 27.40 5.90
C ARG A 101 18.04 27.11 6.27
N ALA A 102 18.33 25.87 6.64
CA ALA A 102 19.66 25.40 7.01
C ALA A 102 20.42 24.70 5.85
N GLY A 103 19.77 24.53 4.69
CA GLY A 103 20.34 23.78 3.55
C GLY A 103 20.54 22.29 3.84
N VAL A 104 19.73 21.73 4.74
CA VAL A 104 19.84 20.34 5.18
C VAL A 104 18.93 19.47 4.32
N LEU A 105 19.53 18.50 3.61
CA LEU A 105 18.82 17.53 2.79
C LEU A 105 18.16 16.44 3.64
N GLU A 106 16.94 16.06 3.25
CA GLU A 106 16.26 14.89 3.81
C GLU A 106 16.98 13.60 3.42
N TYR A 107 17.15 12.70 4.38
CA TYR A 107 17.55 11.33 4.08
C TYR A 107 17.03 10.31 5.10
N ILE A 108 16.86 9.09 4.61
CA ILE A 108 16.57 7.90 5.43
C ILE A 108 17.83 7.04 5.43
N GLN A 109 18.24 6.56 6.58
CA GLN A 109 19.43 5.73 6.73
C GLN A 109 19.08 4.43 7.44
N TYR A 110 19.51 3.31 6.88
CA TYR A 110 19.54 2.05 7.62
C TYR A 110 20.98 1.61 7.86
N THR A 111 21.25 1.18 9.09
CA THR A 111 22.47 0.49 9.46
C THR A 111 22.14 -0.97 9.71
N VAL A 112 22.75 -1.87 8.93
CA VAL A 112 22.63 -3.32 9.13
C VAL A 112 23.89 -3.79 9.83
N ASN A 113 23.71 -4.36 11.02
CA ASN A 113 24.75 -5.09 11.74
C ASN A 113 24.42 -6.58 11.68
N ALA A 114 25.33 -7.39 11.16
CA ALA A 114 25.19 -8.82 11.07
C ALA A 114 26.35 -9.51 11.80
N LYS A 115 26.03 -10.48 12.65
CA LYS A 115 26.99 -11.33 13.33
C LYS A 115 26.62 -12.78 13.08
N THR A 116 27.56 -13.58 12.59
CA THR A 116 27.39 -15.01 12.34
C THR A 116 28.46 -15.80 13.08
N THR A 117 28.08 -16.96 13.62
CA THR A 117 28.99 -17.86 14.33
C THR A 117 29.20 -19.11 13.50
N HIS A 118 30.46 -19.53 13.39
CA HIS A 118 30.90 -20.64 12.54
C HIS A 118 31.75 -21.63 13.35
N ASP A 119 31.56 -22.93 13.09
CA ASP A 119 32.39 -23.97 13.70
C ASP A 119 33.76 -24.06 13.00
N SER A 120 34.82 -24.23 13.80
CA SER A 120 36.16 -24.55 13.30
C SER A 120 36.24 -26.00 12.81
N TRP A 121 36.93 -26.20 11.69
CA TRP A 121 37.23 -27.50 11.10
C TRP A 121 38.44 -28.19 11.74
N PHE A 122 39.40 -27.42 12.27
CA PHE A 122 40.67 -27.94 12.78
C PHE A 122 40.97 -27.57 14.24
N ALA A 123 39.95 -27.18 15.02
CA ALA A 123 40.11 -26.89 16.44
C ALA A 123 40.82 -28.03 17.19
N SER A 124 41.94 -27.71 17.83
CA SER A 124 42.77 -28.66 18.54
C SER A 124 43.38 -28.04 19.79
N SER A 125 43.42 -28.81 20.88
CA SER A 125 44.15 -28.44 22.09
C SER A 125 45.65 -28.73 22.01
N PHE A 126 46.12 -29.42 20.96
CA PHE A 126 47.50 -29.89 20.82
C PHE A 126 48.27 -29.18 19.69
N ILE A 127 47.61 -28.94 18.55
CA ILE A 127 48.17 -28.22 17.41
C ILE A 127 47.65 -26.78 17.48
N PRO A 128 48.50 -25.74 17.36
CA PRO A 128 48.02 -24.35 17.30
C PRO A 128 46.98 -24.17 16.20
N SER A 129 45.75 -23.80 16.58
CA SER A 129 44.59 -23.61 15.70
C SER A 129 43.70 -22.48 16.21
N PHE A 130 42.63 -22.18 15.49
CA PHE A 130 41.55 -21.32 16.00
C PHE A 130 40.73 -22.04 17.08
N ASP A 131 39.91 -21.27 17.82
CA ASP A 131 38.96 -21.82 18.80
C ASP A 131 37.84 -22.62 18.11
N GLU A 132 37.13 -23.45 18.86
CA GLU A 132 36.04 -24.30 18.35
C GLU A 132 34.96 -23.52 17.58
N GLN A 133 34.71 -22.26 17.96
CA GLN A 133 33.78 -21.38 17.30
C GLN A 133 34.42 -20.03 17.04
N GLN A 134 34.12 -19.46 15.87
CA GLN A 134 34.58 -18.14 15.46
C GLN A 134 33.38 -17.26 15.09
N ASP A 135 33.38 -16.06 15.66
CA ASP A 135 32.37 -15.05 15.39
C ASP A 135 32.85 -14.10 14.28
N LEU A 136 32.08 -14.01 13.21
CA LEU A 136 32.31 -13.08 12.11
C LEU A 136 31.26 -11.96 12.17
N ALA A 137 31.70 -10.73 11.96
CA ALA A 137 30.82 -9.55 11.98
C ALA A 137 30.94 -8.74 10.69
N GLY A 138 29.79 -8.30 10.18
CA GLY A 138 29.65 -7.40 9.06
C GLY A 138 28.77 -6.22 9.46
N ARG A 139 29.13 -5.03 8.98
CA ARG A 139 28.33 -3.82 9.16
C ARG A 139 28.31 -3.06 7.86
N SER A 140 27.13 -2.59 7.48
CA SER A 140 26.97 -1.69 6.35
C SER A 140 25.91 -0.63 6.66
N LEU A 141 26.01 0.48 5.95
CA LEU A 141 25.14 1.62 6.05
C LEU A 141 24.74 2.06 4.64
N ALA A 142 23.45 2.29 4.45
CA ALA A 142 22.93 2.87 3.22
C ALA A 142 22.03 4.07 3.57
N ARG A 143 22.04 5.07 2.68
CA ARG A 143 21.16 6.23 2.75
C ARG A 143 20.31 6.33 1.50
N LYS A 144 19.02 6.59 1.69
CA LYS A 144 18.09 7.00 0.65
C LYS A 144 17.94 8.51 0.71
N TYR A 145 18.14 9.16 -0.42
CA TYR A 145 17.77 10.56 -0.62
C TYR A 145 16.45 10.58 -1.39
N PRO A 146 15.33 10.89 -0.73
CA PRO A 146 14.04 11.01 -1.40
C PRO A 146 14.12 12.06 -2.51
N ALA A 147 13.58 11.73 -3.67
CA ALA A 147 13.40 12.71 -4.73
C ALA A 147 11.93 13.14 -4.68
N TYR A 148 11.66 14.35 -4.19
CA TYR A 148 10.30 14.87 -4.14
C TYR A 148 9.85 15.26 -5.55
N LEU A 149 8.83 14.57 -6.08
CA LEU A 149 8.22 14.85 -7.40
C LEU A 149 9.24 15.16 -8.52
N ALA A 150 10.39 14.48 -8.51
CA ALA A 150 11.48 14.71 -9.48
C ALA A 150 11.10 14.14 -10.86
N ASP A 151 11.84 13.19 -11.44
CA ASP A 151 11.49 12.61 -12.76
C ASP A 151 10.24 11.71 -12.76
N ASN A 152 9.54 11.55 -11.63
CA ASN A 152 8.45 10.60 -11.48
C ASN A 152 7.09 11.29 -11.49
N ASN A 153 6.23 10.84 -12.39
CA ASN A 153 4.84 11.25 -12.42
C ASN A 153 4.02 10.60 -11.31
N ILE A 154 2.89 11.23 -11.00
CA ILE A 154 1.99 10.81 -9.93
C ILE A 154 0.60 10.50 -10.46
N ASP A 155 0.04 9.37 -10.00
CA ASP A 155 -1.37 9.06 -10.06
C ASP A 155 -1.93 9.10 -8.64
N ILE A 156 -2.84 10.03 -8.37
CA ILE A 156 -3.45 10.21 -7.05
C ILE A 156 -4.97 10.06 -7.15
N VAL A 157 -5.54 9.26 -6.25
CA VAL A 157 -7.00 9.16 -6.10
C VAL A 157 -7.38 9.62 -4.71
N PHE A 158 -8.19 10.68 -4.66
CA PHE A 158 -8.80 11.18 -3.43
C PHE A 158 -10.09 10.41 -3.17
N VAL A 159 -10.11 9.65 -2.09
CA VAL A 159 -11.29 8.93 -1.58
C VAL A 159 -11.88 9.77 -0.46
N SER A 160 -12.99 10.44 -0.73
CA SER A 160 -13.47 11.55 0.10
C SER A 160 -14.85 11.29 0.70
N ASP A 161 -14.98 11.54 1.99
CA ASP A 161 -16.24 11.43 2.71
C ASP A 161 -17.21 12.54 2.29
N PHE A 162 -18.39 12.13 1.85
CA PHE A 162 -19.51 12.96 1.43
C PHE A 162 -20.77 12.61 2.24
N SER A 163 -20.59 12.10 3.45
CA SER A 163 -21.67 11.88 4.42
C SER A 163 -22.23 13.18 5.02
N GLY A 164 -23.38 13.10 5.68
CA GLY A 164 -24.06 14.27 6.24
C GLY A 164 -23.24 15.04 7.29
N SER A 165 -22.36 14.37 8.03
CA SER A 165 -21.47 15.01 9.03
C SER A 165 -20.49 16.00 8.42
N MET A 166 -20.11 15.80 7.15
CA MET A 166 -19.23 16.72 6.41
C MET A 166 -19.87 18.09 6.14
N ARG A 167 -21.17 18.27 6.43
CA ARG A 167 -21.83 19.59 6.40
C ARG A 167 -21.67 20.37 7.71
N GLU A 168 -21.10 19.77 8.74
CA GLU A 168 -20.91 20.40 10.03
C GLU A 168 -19.78 21.43 9.97
N GLN A 169 -19.86 22.39 10.89
CA GLN A 169 -18.84 23.41 11.05
C GLN A 169 -17.66 22.86 11.84
N TRP A 170 -16.44 23.21 11.44
CA TRP A 170 -15.21 22.79 12.12
C TRP A 170 -14.18 23.93 12.18
N GLY A 171 -13.15 23.71 13.01
CA GLY A 171 -12.08 24.67 13.25
C GLY A 171 -12.53 25.96 13.96
N PHE A 172 -11.58 26.87 14.19
CA PHE A 172 -11.84 28.13 14.89
C PHE A 172 -12.71 29.11 14.08
N ASN A 173 -12.61 29.05 12.76
CA ASN A 173 -13.31 29.95 11.84
C ASN A 173 -14.72 29.45 11.45
N ARG A 174 -15.14 28.27 11.94
CA ARG A 174 -16.46 27.66 11.68
C ARG A 174 -16.78 27.48 10.19
N HIS A 175 -15.77 27.15 9.39
CA HIS A 175 -15.96 26.74 8.00
C HIS A 175 -16.71 25.42 7.92
N ILE A 176 -17.25 25.08 6.75
CA ILE A 176 -17.94 23.82 6.51
C ILE A 176 -16.90 22.79 6.02
N LYS A 177 -16.82 21.63 6.67
CA LYS A 177 -15.81 20.58 6.37
C LYS A 177 -15.74 20.23 4.88
N ILE A 178 -16.90 20.02 4.24
CA ILE A 178 -16.96 19.65 2.82
C ILE A 178 -16.44 20.74 1.89
N ASP A 179 -16.63 22.02 2.22
CA ASP A 179 -16.20 23.12 1.36
C ASP A 179 -14.68 23.34 1.46
N ASP A 180 -14.13 23.18 2.66
CA ASP A 180 -12.69 23.19 2.91
C ASP A 180 -12.01 21.99 2.23
N LEU A 181 -12.59 20.79 2.32
CA LEU A 181 -12.09 19.60 1.63
C LEU A 181 -11.98 19.82 0.11
N LYS A 182 -13.03 20.35 -0.52
CA LYS A 182 -13.01 20.65 -1.96
C LYS A 182 -11.96 21.70 -2.32
N THR A 183 -11.80 22.71 -1.45
CA THR A 183 -10.79 23.77 -1.64
C THR A 183 -9.39 23.18 -1.58
N ALA A 184 -9.10 22.33 -0.59
CA ALA A 184 -7.82 21.63 -0.49
C ALA A 184 -7.56 20.79 -1.75
N ILE A 185 -8.51 19.95 -2.17
CA ILE A 185 -8.36 19.12 -3.38
C ILE A 185 -8.13 19.98 -4.63
N SER A 186 -8.84 21.09 -4.78
CA SER A 186 -8.66 22.00 -5.91
C SER A 186 -7.25 22.63 -5.91
N GLN A 187 -6.74 23.05 -4.74
CA GLN A 187 -5.39 23.64 -4.64
C GLN A 187 -4.31 22.60 -4.94
N ILE A 188 -4.44 21.41 -4.38
CA ILE A 188 -3.48 20.32 -4.61
C ILE A 188 -3.50 19.88 -6.08
N SER A 189 -4.69 19.78 -6.68
CA SER A 189 -4.82 19.44 -8.10
C SER A 189 -4.19 20.52 -9.00
N ASN A 190 -4.30 21.81 -8.65
CA ASN A 190 -3.61 22.89 -9.37
C ASN A 190 -2.09 22.79 -9.25
N ASN A 191 -1.57 22.33 -8.11
CA ASN A 191 -0.13 22.18 -7.89
C ASN A 191 0.45 20.99 -8.68
N ILE A 192 -0.33 19.90 -8.79
CA ILE A 192 0.10 18.64 -9.41
C ILE A 192 -0.13 18.62 -10.92
N LEU A 193 -1.27 19.10 -11.39
CA LEU A 193 -1.66 19.05 -12.80
C LEU A 193 -1.17 20.28 -13.56
N CYS A 194 -1.13 20.14 -14.88
CA CYS A 194 -0.80 21.22 -15.79
C CYS A 194 -1.96 22.23 -15.91
N THR A 195 -1.70 23.51 -15.65
CA THR A 195 -2.73 24.56 -15.75
C THR A 195 -2.84 25.17 -17.14
N SER A 196 -1.75 25.17 -17.91
CA SER A 196 -1.66 25.70 -19.27
C SER A 196 -0.80 24.80 -20.15
N THR A 197 -1.23 24.57 -21.38
CA THR A 197 -0.52 23.75 -22.37
C THR A 197 -0.23 24.56 -23.63
N ARG A 198 0.96 24.38 -24.20
CA ARG A 198 1.34 24.88 -25.51
C ARG A 198 1.73 23.72 -26.42
N GLN A 199 1.68 23.91 -27.72
CA GLN A 199 2.13 22.90 -28.68
C GLN A 199 3.58 23.14 -29.07
N GLU A 200 4.40 22.09 -28.99
CA GLU A 200 5.76 22.06 -29.52
C GLU A 200 5.90 20.96 -30.57
N TYR A 201 6.79 21.19 -31.53
CA TYR A 201 7.11 20.21 -32.54
C TYR A 201 8.32 19.39 -32.07
N VAL A 202 8.09 18.15 -31.66
CA VAL A 202 9.09 17.24 -31.07
C VAL A 202 9.08 15.93 -31.85
N ASP A 203 10.24 15.49 -32.32
CA ASP A 203 10.43 14.24 -33.08
C ASP A 203 9.55 14.10 -34.34
N GLY A 204 9.19 15.21 -34.98
CA GLY A 204 8.40 15.20 -36.21
C GLY A 204 6.88 15.27 -36.01
N GLU A 205 6.41 15.35 -34.77
CA GLU A 205 4.99 15.47 -34.42
C GLU A 205 4.73 16.66 -33.48
N TRP A 206 3.51 17.19 -33.52
CA TRP A 206 3.06 18.20 -32.56
C TRP A 206 2.68 17.50 -31.26
N LYS A 207 3.38 17.83 -30.17
CA LYS A 207 3.12 17.34 -28.82
C LYS A 207 2.70 18.52 -27.94
N ASP A 208 1.71 18.28 -27.08
CA ASP A 208 1.38 19.23 -26.03
C ASP A 208 2.50 19.20 -24.99
N VAL A 209 2.92 20.37 -24.50
CA VAL A 209 3.87 20.55 -23.41
C VAL A 209 3.29 21.54 -22.40
N CYS A 210 3.59 21.35 -21.12
CA CYS A 210 3.17 22.29 -20.09
C CYS A 210 3.83 23.67 -20.27
N ASP A 211 3.03 24.71 -20.14
CA ASP A 211 3.42 26.11 -20.32
C ASP A 211 3.21 26.90 -19.03
N GLU A 212 4.07 26.66 -18.03
CA GLU A 212 4.04 27.33 -16.74
C GLU A 212 5.37 28.06 -16.44
N PRO A 213 5.34 29.31 -15.94
CA PRO A 213 6.54 30.05 -15.58
C PRO A 213 7.13 29.56 -14.26
N GLY A 214 8.28 28.89 -14.29
CA GLY A 214 9.02 28.45 -13.12
C GLY A 214 10.28 27.64 -13.48
N GLU A 215 11.31 27.70 -12.66
CA GLU A 215 12.63 27.06 -12.87
C GLU A 215 12.63 25.57 -12.48
N ASP A 216 11.47 24.93 -12.33
CA ASP A 216 11.39 23.52 -11.92
C ASP A 216 11.34 22.60 -13.14
N THR A 217 12.54 22.27 -13.60
CA THR A 217 12.81 21.11 -14.45
C THR A 217 12.74 19.86 -13.59
N THR A 218 11.64 19.10 -13.57
CA THR A 218 11.60 17.65 -13.28
C THR A 218 10.15 17.12 -13.24
N SER A 219 9.87 16.07 -14.02
CA SER A 219 8.55 15.48 -14.41
C SER A 219 7.67 16.27 -15.39
N ASP A 220 7.20 15.58 -16.43
CA ASP A 220 6.17 16.09 -17.34
C ASP A 220 4.81 16.08 -16.63
N LYS A 221 4.36 17.24 -16.13
CA LYS A 221 3.06 17.39 -15.45
C LYS A 221 1.87 16.88 -16.29
N LEU A 222 2.00 16.75 -17.61
CA LEU A 222 0.97 16.17 -18.48
C LEU A 222 0.71 14.69 -18.20
N LEU A 223 1.69 13.99 -17.63
CA LEU A 223 1.59 12.58 -17.28
C LEU A 223 1.07 12.35 -15.85
N ASN A 224 0.87 13.41 -15.07
CA ASN A 224 0.23 13.33 -13.76
C ASN A 224 -1.29 13.17 -13.93
N ARG A 225 -1.91 12.34 -13.09
CA ARG A 225 -3.35 12.12 -13.12
C ARG A 225 -3.95 12.19 -11.72
N VAL A 226 -5.11 12.83 -11.64
CA VAL A 226 -5.91 12.92 -10.42
C VAL A 226 -7.25 12.23 -10.66
N GLY A 227 -7.69 11.40 -9.71
CA GLY A 227 -9.02 10.82 -9.65
C GLY A 227 -9.72 11.22 -8.36
N PHE A 228 -11.06 11.15 -8.36
CA PHE A 228 -11.86 11.58 -7.23
C PHE A 228 -13.03 10.63 -6.99
N VAL A 229 -13.09 10.06 -5.79
CA VAL A 229 -14.08 9.05 -5.38
C VAL A 229 -14.79 9.53 -4.12
N PRO A 230 -15.87 10.30 -4.29
CA PRO A 230 -16.73 10.65 -3.18
C PRO A 230 -17.55 9.43 -2.73
N TYR A 231 -17.67 9.23 -1.43
CA TYR A 231 -18.44 8.14 -0.84
C TYR A 231 -19.36 8.63 0.27
N ASN A 232 -20.47 7.91 0.45
CA ASN A 232 -21.25 7.94 1.68
C ASN A 232 -21.44 6.49 2.15
N VAL A 233 -22.66 5.99 2.33
CA VAL A 233 -22.92 4.54 2.49
C VAL A 233 -22.56 3.73 1.24
N ARG A 234 -22.51 4.35 0.05
CA ARG A 234 -22.13 3.76 -1.25
C ARG A 234 -21.52 4.84 -2.15
N THR A 235 -20.86 4.45 -3.24
CA THR A 235 -20.40 5.40 -4.27
C THR A 235 -21.49 5.59 -5.34
N ARG A 236 -21.34 6.58 -6.22
CA ARG A 236 -22.33 6.89 -7.25
C ARG A 236 -21.72 6.90 -8.65
N GLU A 237 -22.41 6.25 -9.57
CA GLU A 237 -22.05 6.17 -10.99
C GLU A 237 -23.13 6.87 -11.82
N ILE A 238 -22.71 7.79 -12.70
CA ILE A 238 -23.62 8.42 -13.67
C ILE A 238 -23.88 7.42 -14.80
N ILE A 239 -25.15 7.12 -15.04
CA ILE A 239 -25.57 6.22 -16.14
C ILE A 239 -26.23 6.97 -17.30
N GLY A 240 -26.60 8.23 -17.10
CA GLY A 240 -27.24 9.06 -18.12
C GLY A 240 -27.57 10.46 -17.62
N TRP A 241 -28.23 11.25 -18.46
CA TRP A 241 -28.60 12.61 -18.10
C TRP A 241 -29.57 12.62 -16.91
N ASN A 242 -29.14 13.23 -15.80
CA ASN A 242 -29.87 13.28 -14.53
C ASN A 242 -30.20 11.89 -13.94
N GLN A 243 -29.42 10.86 -14.27
CA GLN A 243 -29.59 9.50 -13.76
C GLN A 243 -28.28 8.98 -13.19
N ALA A 244 -28.32 8.59 -11.93
CA ALA A 244 -27.20 7.97 -11.24
C ALA A 244 -27.65 6.75 -10.45
N ASN A 245 -26.76 5.78 -10.38
CA ASN A 245 -26.91 4.60 -9.54
C ASN A 245 -26.07 4.76 -8.28
N THR A 246 -26.65 4.34 -7.15
CA THR A 246 -25.90 4.12 -5.91
C THR A 246 -25.34 2.71 -5.96
N THR A 247 -24.02 2.55 -5.88
CA THR A 247 -23.33 1.29 -6.20
C THR A 247 -22.45 0.79 -5.06
N SER A 248 -22.43 -0.54 -4.86
CA SER A 248 -21.57 -1.24 -3.91
C SER A 248 -20.55 -2.11 -4.66
N GLN A 249 -19.32 -2.17 -4.15
CA GLN A 249 -18.24 -2.99 -4.72
C GLN A 249 -18.05 -4.34 -3.99
N LEU A 250 -18.98 -4.70 -3.10
CA LEU A 250 -18.96 -5.95 -2.33
C LEU A 250 -19.49 -7.15 -3.11
N ASN A 251 -19.13 -8.35 -2.68
CA ASN A 251 -19.84 -9.58 -2.98
C ASN A 251 -20.70 -10.02 -1.79
N TYR A 252 -21.78 -10.72 -2.07
CA TYR A 252 -22.72 -11.18 -1.06
C TYR A 252 -22.84 -12.70 -1.06
N THR A 253 -23.00 -13.28 0.13
CA THR A 253 -23.16 -14.72 0.30
C THR A 253 -24.59 -15.18 0.01
N ASN A 254 -24.70 -16.35 -0.60
CA ASN A 254 -25.97 -17.05 -0.78
C ASN A 254 -26.33 -17.94 0.42
N GLY A 255 -25.41 -18.11 1.37
CA GLY A 255 -25.53 -19.08 2.47
C GLY A 255 -26.12 -18.53 3.76
N TYR A 256 -26.42 -17.23 3.85
CA TYR A 256 -26.94 -16.64 5.09
C TYR A 256 -28.47 -16.72 5.16
N ASN A 257 -28.97 -17.21 6.30
CA ASN A 257 -30.40 -17.33 6.61
C ASN A 257 -31.23 -17.95 5.45
N THR A 258 -30.76 -19.08 4.91
CA THR A 258 -31.35 -19.74 3.73
C THR A 258 -32.77 -20.27 3.96
N HIS A 259 -33.15 -20.52 5.22
CA HIS A 259 -34.48 -21.01 5.57
C HIS A 259 -35.59 -19.95 5.48
N LEU A 260 -35.22 -18.66 5.46
CA LEU A 260 -36.19 -17.56 5.47
C LEU A 260 -36.94 -17.40 4.15
N SER A 261 -36.22 -17.54 3.04
CA SER A 261 -36.72 -17.30 1.68
C SER A 261 -35.89 -18.14 0.71
N PRO A 262 -36.52 -18.73 -0.32
CA PRO A 262 -35.81 -19.43 -1.41
C PRO A 262 -34.88 -18.51 -2.21
N TYR A 263 -35.08 -17.19 -2.12
CA TYR A 263 -34.25 -16.20 -2.79
C TYR A 263 -33.12 -15.73 -1.87
N THR A 264 -31.94 -15.61 -2.46
CA THR A 264 -30.72 -15.11 -1.82
C THR A 264 -30.64 -13.59 -1.92
N TYR A 265 -29.62 -12.99 -1.28
CA TYR A 265 -29.35 -11.56 -1.46
C TYR A 265 -29.10 -11.21 -2.93
N ASN A 266 -28.40 -12.08 -3.67
CA ASN A 266 -28.01 -11.82 -5.05
C ASN A 266 -29.19 -11.91 -6.04
N ASP A 267 -30.28 -12.56 -5.65
CA ASP A 267 -31.49 -12.68 -6.49
C ASP A 267 -32.37 -11.42 -6.43
N ILE A 268 -32.16 -10.55 -5.43
CA ILE A 268 -32.97 -9.35 -5.22
C ILE A 268 -32.68 -8.31 -6.29
N ASP A 269 -33.75 -7.76 -6.85
CA ASP A 269 -33.72 -6.55 -7.66
C ASP A 269 -33.77 -5.31 -6.76
N TRP A 270 -32.61 -4.83 -6.30
CA TRP A 270 -32.57 -3.68 -5.41
C TRP A 270 -33.06 -2.40 -6.09
N ASP A 271 -32.89 -2.24 -7.41
CA ASP A 271 -33.44 -1.09 -8.13
C ASP A 271 -34.96 -1.07 -8.09
N TYR A 272 -35.60 -2.22 -8.32
CA TYR A 272 -37.06 -2.34 -8.21
C TYR A 272 -37.55 -2.12 -6.78
N TRP A 273 -36.96 -2.82 -5.81
CA TRP A 273 -37.43 -2.82 -4.43
C TRP A 273 -37.11 -1.53 -3.68
N SER A 274 -36.06 -0.82 -4.07
CA SER A 274 -35.68 0.48 -3.47
C SER A 274 -36.79 1.52 -3.57
N ARG A 275 -37.72 1.39 -4.52
CA ARG A 275 -38.79 2.36 -4.79
C ARG A 275 -39.92 2.33 -3.77
N PHE A 276 -39.98 1.28 -2.96
CA PHE A 276 -41.02 1.09 -1.96
C PHE A 276 -40.51 1.48 -0.57
N SER A 277 -41.39 2.04 0.25
CA SER A 277 -41.06 2.34 1.64
C SER A 277 -40.87 1.05 2.46
N GLN A 278 -40.12 1.15 3.55
CA GLN A 278 -39.89 0.00 4.45
C GLN A 278 -41.18 -0.61 4.97
N ASN A 279 -42.16 0.21 5.35
CA ASN A 279 -43.46 -0.27 5.80
C ASN A 279 -44.16 -1.11 4.72
N HIS A 280 -44.06 -0.71 3.45
CA HIS A 280 -44.62 -1.47 2.35
C HIS A 280 -43.94 -2.83 2.23
N VAL A 281 -42.61 -2.86 2.23
CA VAL A 281 -41.84 -4.11 2.12
C VAL A 281 -42.10 -5.04 3.30
N ILE A 282 -42.13 -4.52 4.53
CA ILE A 282 -42.42 -5.29 5.74
C ILE A 282 -43.84 -5.86 5.70
N ASN A 283 -44.83 -5.08 5.26
CA ASN A 283 -46.20 -5.55 5.12
C ASN A 283 -46.32 -6.64 4.05
N CYS A 284 -45.65 -6.49 2.91
CA CYS A 284 -45.58 -7.51 1.86
C CYS A 284 -44.91 -8.81 2.37
N ALA A 285 -43.82 -8.70 3.14
CA ALA A 285 -43.16 -9.85 3.75
C ALA A 285 -44.09 -10.65 4.68
N ASN A 286 -44.93 -9.94 5.43
CA ASN A 286 -45.91 -10.53 6.36
C ASN A 286 -47.13 -11.11 5.63
N ASN A 287 -47.67 -10.42 4.64
CA ASN A 287 -48.86 -10.84 3.90
C ASN A 287 -48.78 -10.41 2.42
N GLN A 288 -48.86 -11.41 1.53
CA GLN A 288 -48.74 -11.24 0.08
C GLN A 288 -49.73 -10.25 -0.54
N ILE A 289 -50.87 -9.97 0.12
CA ILE A 289 -51.87 -9.00 -0.37
C ILE A 289 -51.29 -7.58 -0.41
N PHE A 290 -50.31 -7.27 0.44
CA PHE A 290 -49.66 -5.96 0.48
C PHE A 290 -48.45 -5.87 -0.45
N CYS A 291 -48.18 -6.89 -1.27
CA CYS A 291 -47.09 -6.85 -2.23
C CYS A 291 -47.45 -6.01 -3.47
N PRO A 292 -46.46 -5.38 -4.12
CA PRO A 292 -46.68 -4.63 -5.36
C PRO A 292 -47.37 -5.48 -6.44
N SER A 293 -46.95 -6.74 -6.58
CA SER A 293 -47.67 -7.78 -7.30
C SER A 293 -48.07 -8.87 -6.31
N PRO A 294 -49.34 -8.97 -5.90
CA PRO A 294 -49.76 -9.96 -4.93
C PRO A 294 -49.45 -11.39 -5.39
N GLY A 295 -48.54 -12.06 -4.68
CA GLY A 295 -48.10 -13.40 -5.03
C GLY A 295 -47.00 -13.92 -4.13
N TRP A 296 -46.78 -15.24 -4.20
CA TRP A 296 -45.82 -15.93 -3.34
C TRP A 296 -44.38 -15.43 -3.57
N ASN A 297 -43.97 -15.21 -4.83
CA ASN A 297 -42.62 -14.78 -5.17
C ASN A 297 -42.27 -13.41 -4.56
N ASP A 298 -43.10 -12.38 -4.78
CA ASP A 298 -42.89 -11.03 -4.24
C ASP A 298 -42.85 -11.04 -2.70
N GLN A 299 -43.71 -11.85 -2.07
CA GLN A 299 -43.65 -12.04 -0.62
C GLN A 299 -42.29 -12.65 -0.19
N GLN A 300 -41.76 -13.63 -0.91
CA GLN A 300 -40.46 -14.23 -0.58
C GLN A 300 -39.29 -13.26 -0.79
N TYR A 301 -39.31 -12.43 -1.84
CA TYR A 301 -38.32 -11.35 -2.01
C TYR A 301 -38.42 -10.33 -0.87
N ALA A 302 -39.63 -9.88 -0.55
CA ALA A 302 -39.86 -8.94 0.54
C ALA A 302 -39.42 -9.50 1.89
N ARG A 303 -39.59 -10.81 2.15
CA ARG A 303 -39.05 -11.47 3.35
C ARG A 303 -37.54 -11.36 3.43
N ARG A 304 -36.82 -11.62 2.34
CA ARG A 304 -35.35 -11.47 2.30
C ARG A 304 -34.94 -10.02 2.54
N ILE A 305 -35.60 -9.06 1.87
CA ILE A 305 -35.31 -7.64 2.04
C ILE A 305 -35.60 -7.17 3.47
N ALA A 306 -36.73 -7.62 4.03
CA ALA A 306 -37.12 -7.32 5.41
C ALA A 306 -36.11 -7.85 6.43
N ASP A 307 -35.40 -8.94 6.14
CA ASP A 307 -34.30 -9.44 6.96
C ASP A 307 -33.08 -8.53 6.89
N VAL A 308 -32.66 -8.15 5.67
CA VAL A 308 -31.54 -7.22 5.45
C VAL A 308 -31.76 -5.91 6.20
N ILE A 309 -32.90 -5.25 5.99
CA ILE A 309 -33.18 -3.94 6.62
C ILE A 309 -33.37 -4.00 8.14
N ARG A 310 -33.65 -5.18 8.72
CA ARG A 310 -33.82 -5.34 10.18
C ARG A 310 -32.51 -5.59 10.90
N LEU A 311 -31.50 -6.10 10.20
CA LEU A 311 -30.18 -6.36 10.75
C LEU A 311 -29.37 -5.07 10.95
N ASP A 312 -29.77 -3.98 10.31
CA ASP A 312 -29.08 -2.69 10.40
C ASP A 312 -30.05 -1.55 10.75
N GLN A 313 -29.76 -0.83 11.83
CA GLN A 313 -30.61 0.25 12.33
C GLN A 313 -30.66 1.48 11.42
N TYR A 314 -29.70 1.62 10.50
CA TYR A 314 -29.57 2.72 9.55
C TYR A 314 -30.16 2.38 8.18
N GLN A 315 -30.71 1.17 8.04
CA GLN A 315 -31.51 0.75 6.89
C GLN A 315 -30.72 0.96 5.59
N VAL A 316 -29.53 0.37 5.54
CA VAL A 316 -28.69 0.31 4.34
C VAL A 316 -28.79 -1.08 3.69
N ALA A 317 -28.43 -1.17 2.41
CA ALA A 317 -28.39 -2.45 1.71
C ALA A 317 -27.19 -3.31 2.13
N ASP A 318 -26.04 -2.68 2.43
CA ASP A 318 -24.80 -3.37 2.78
C ASP A 318 -24.79 -3.75 4.26
N VAL A 319 -25.05 -5.02 4.56
CA VAL A 319 -25.13 -5.55 5.93
C VAL A 319 -24.13 -6.68 6.11
N TYR A 320 -23.30 -6.59 7.16
CA TYR A 320 -22.16 -7.49 7.42
C TYR A 320 -22.47 -8.97 7.20
N ASN A 321 -23.57 -9.48 7.76
CA ASN A 321 -23.94 -10.89 7.69
C ASN A 321 -24.17 -11.43 6.27
N TYR A 322 -24.54 -10.55 5.34
CA TYR A 322 -24.75 -10.89 3.94
C TYR A 322 -23.51 -10.68 3.08
N VAL A 323 -22.46 -10.03 3.59
CA VAL A 323 -21.23 -9.77 2.84
C VAL A 323 -20.33 -11.00 2.85
N ASP A 324 -19.88 -11.41 1.66
CA ASP A 324 -18.82 -12.40 1.50
C ASP A 324 -17.48 -11.67 1.49
N LEU A 325 -16.86 -11.50 2.67
CA LEU A 325 -15.59 -10.78 2.82
C LEU A 325 -14.46 -11.41 1.98
N PRO A 326 -14.22 -12.74 2.01
CA PRO A 326 -13.21 -13.38 1.15
C PRO A 326 -13.41 -13.10 -0.34
N SER A 327 -14.64 -13.27 -0.85
CA SER A 327 -14.92 -13.03 -2.26
C SER A 327 -14.86 -11.54 -2.61
N SER A 328 -15.22 -10.66 -1.68
CA SER A 328 -15.15 -9.20 -1.88
C SER A 328 -13.72 -8.74 -2.07
N VAL A 329 -12.78 -9.22 -1.23
CA VAL A 329 -11.35 -8.91 -1.35
C VAL A 329 -10.73 -9.55 -2.60
N SER A 330 -10.99 -10.83 -2.86
CA SER A 330 -10.37 -11.52 -4.00
C SER A 330 -10.78 -10.95 -5.36
N THR A 331 -11.97 -10.36 -5.46
CA THR A 331 -12.48 -9.72 -6.68
C THR A 331 -12.60 -8.20 -6.56
N MET A 332 -11.85 -7.56 -5.65
CA MET A 332 -11.98 -6.13 -5.37
C MET A 332 -11.74 -5.24 -6.59
N PHE A 333 -10.91 -5.68 -7.54
CA PHE A 333 -10.63 -4.96 -8.79
C PHE A 333 -11.64 -5.22 -9.92
N THR A 334 -12.61 -6.11 -9.71
CA THR A 334 -13.74 -6.26 -10.64
C THR A 334 -14.81 -5.23 -10.30
N ASP A 335 -15.15 -4.35 -11.24
CA ASP A 335 -16.25 -3.39 -11.09
C ASP A 335 -17.59 -4.13 -11.03
N LYS A 336 -18.31 -3.95 -9.91
CA LYS A 336 -19.60 -4.58 -9.63
C LYS A 336 -20.78 -3.62 -9.78
N SER A 337 -20.54 -2.37 -10.18
CA SER A 337 -21.55 -1.31 -10.30
C SER A 337 -22.74 -1.68 -11.19
N ALA A 338 -22.54 -2.56 -12.18
CA ALA A 338 -23.59 -3.01 -13.09
C ALA A 338 -24.34 -4.28 -12.61
N ARG A 339 -23.93 -4.92 -11.52
CA ARG A 339 -24.57 -6.15 -11.03
C ARG A 339 -25.89 -5.80 -10.33
N ARG A 340 -26.94 -6.56 -10.63
CA ARG A 340 -28.30 -6.35 -10.09
C ARG A 340 -28.35 -6.27 -8.56
N SER A 341 -27.50 -7.04 -7.87
CA SER A 341 -27.42 -7.04 -6.39
C SER A 341 -26.64 -5.87 -5.80
N ASN A 342 -25.94 -5.10 -6.62
CA ASN A 342 -24.96 -4.09 -6.20
C ASN A 342 -25.41 -2.66 -6.44
N TYR A 343 -26.51 -2.42 -7.16
CA TYR A 343 -26.98 -1.07 -7.44
C TYR A 343 -28.48 -0.88 -7.20
N TYR A 344 -28.85 0.38 -7.00
CA TYR A 344 -30.22 0.88 -7.14
C TYR A 344 -30.18 2.35 -7.56
N GLY A 345 -31.22 2.80 -8.27
CA GLY A 345 -31.34 4.17 -8.76
C GLY A 345 -31.54 5.19 -7.65
N VAL A 346 -30.85 6.33 -7.76
CA VAL A 346 -30.91 7.42 -6.77
C VAL A 346 -32.29 8.10 -6.74
N ASN A 347 -32.87 8.41 -7.90
CA ASN A 347 -33.99 9.36 -7.99
C ASN A 347 -35.31 8.86 -7.41
N GLN A 348 -35.47 7.55 -7.19
CA GLN A 348 -36.73 6.93 -6.76
C GLN A 348 -36.59 6.11 -5.47
N SER A 349 -35.40 6.07 -4.86
CA SER A 349 -35.17 5.28 -3.65
C SER A 349 -35.95 5.86 -2.46
N GLN A 350 -36.78 5.03 -1.85
CA GLN A 350 -37.55 5.27 -0.62
C GLN A 350 -37.27 4.22 0.46
N LEU A 351 -36.66 3.09 0.10
CA LEU A 351 -36.39 1.99 1.01
C LEU A 351 -35.26 2.33 1.98
N PHE A 352 -34.20 2.95 1.45
CA PHE A 352 -32.99 3.27 2.19
C PHE A 352 -32.94 4.76 2.50
N ASN A 353 -32.40 5.11 3.67
CA ASN A 353 -32.26 6.50 4.11
C ASN A 353 -30.79 6.95 4.16
N GLY A 354 -29.84 6.01 4.25
CA GLY A 354 -28.42 6.31 4.35
C GLY A 354 -27.76 6.81 3.05
N HIS A 355 -28.41 6.68 1.88
CA HIS A 355 -27.79 7.04 0.59
C HIS A 355 -27.77 8.53 0.28
N GLY A 356 -28.33 9.38 1.14
CA GLY A 356 -28.38 10.83 0.97
C GLY A 356 -29.60 11.29 0.16
N ARG A 357 -29.48 12.39 -0.58
CA ARG A 357 -30.57 12.95 -1.39
C ARG A 357 -30.82 12.12 -2.65
N ASN A 358 -32.09 12.08 -3.03
CA ASN A 358 -32.58 11.57 -4.32
C ASN A 358 -32.28 12.56 -5.47
N ASP A 359 -31.03 13.04 -5.57
CA ASP A 359 -30.54 13.87 -6.66
C ASP A 359 -29.24 13.26 -7.21
N SER A 360 -29.26 12.92 -8.50
CA SER A 360 -28.12 12.35 -9.22
C SER A 360 -26.84 13.20 -9.17
N ARG A 361 -26.97 14.52 -8.92
CA ARG A 361 -25.86 15.49 -8.89
C ARG A 361 -25.20 15.64 -7.53
N GLN A 362 -25.69 14.96 -6.47
CA GLN A 362 -25.12 15.09 -5.14
C GLN A 362 -23.61 14.83 -5.15
N PHE A 363 -23.18 13.72 -5.70
CA PHE A 363 -21.78 13.42 -5.99
C PHE A 363 -21.70 12.26 -6.98
N TYR A 364 -20.54 12.09 -7.61
CA TYR A 364 -20.24 10.96 -8.48
C TYR A 364 -18.73 10.80 -8.66
N ASN A 365 -18.30 9.60 -9.06
CA ASN A 365 -16.89 9.28 -9.24
C ASN A 365 -16.32 9.99 -10.49
N LEU A 366 -15.11 10.53 -10.37
CA LEU A 366 -14.30 11.03 -11.47
C LEU A 366 -13.11 10.09 -11.68
N ARG A 367 -12.94 9.66 -12.93
CA ARG A 367 -11.81 8.81 -13.35
C ARG A 367 -10.50 9.60 -13.29
N LEU A 368 -9.38 8.90 -13.37
CA LEU A 368 -8.07 9.51 -13.53
C LEU A 368 -8.04 10.44 -14.75
N THR A 369 -7.73 11.70 -14.53
CA THR A 369 -7.60 12.73 -15.57
C THR A 369 -6.36 13.56 -15.34
N ASN A 370 -5.75 14.03 -16.43
CA ASN A 370 -4.66 15.01 -16.41
C ASN A 370 -5.15 16.44 -16.69
N LYS A 371 -6.47 16.63 -16.84
CA LYS A 371 -7.07 17.94 -17.14
C LYS A 371 -7.77 18.49 -15.91
N LEU A 372 -7.33 19.67 -15.49
CA LEU A 372 -7.94 20.37 -14.36
C LEU A 372 -9.44 20.65 -14.57
N SER A 373 -9.86 20.92 -15.82
CA SER A 373 -11.25 21.18 -16.16
C SER A 373 -12.20 20.03 -15.84
N ASP A 374 -11.70 18.79 -15.87
CA ASP A 374 -12.49 17.59 -15.60
C ASP A 374 -12.80 17.43 -14.10
N LEU A 375 -12.07 18.14 -13.24
CA LEU A 375 -12.27 18.20 -11.78
C LEU A 375 -13.22 19.32 -11.34
N ASN A 376 -13.54 20.27 -12.23
CA ASN A 376 -14.49 21.37 -11.94
C ASN A 376 -15.83 20.91 -11.33
N PRO A 377 -16.41 19.74 -11.70
CA PRO A 377 -17.67 19.32 -11.12
C PRO A 377 -17.63 19.07 -9.61
N ILE A 378 -16.47 18.82 -9.01
CA ILE A 378 -16.29 18.59 -7.56
C ILE A 378 -16.89 19.76 -6.75
N ASN A 379 -16.73 20.99 -7.24
CA ASN A 379 -17.22 22.20 -6.57
C ASN A 379 -18.74 22.22 -6.40
N ALA A 380 -19.47 21.60 -7.33
CA ALA A 380 -20.93 21.56 -7.32
C ALA A 380 -21.51 20.38 -6.51
N MET A 381 -20.68 19.39 -6.16
CA MET A 381 -21.10 18.23 -5.36
C MET A 381 -21.38 18.66 -3.90
N TRP A 382 -22.18 17.91 -3.14
CA TRP A 382 -22.44 18.19 -1.73
C TRP A 382 -22.60 16.92 -0.91
N ALA A 383 -22.32 17.04 0.38
CA ALA A 383 -22.38 15.92 1.30
C ALA A 383 -23.81 15.69 1.85
N ASP A 384 -24.22 14.42 1.94
CA ASP A 384 -25.45 13.93 2.59
C ASP A 384 -25.43 12.39 2.70
N GLY A 385 -26.13 11.83 3.70
CA GLY A 385 -26.23 10.39 3.95
C GLY A 385 -25.30 9.89 5.07
N GLY A 386 -25.14 8.56 5.17
CA GLY A 386 -24.25 7.91 6.14
C GLY A 386 -22.82 7.74 5.64
N THR A 387 -21.99 7.01 6.37
CA THR A 387 -20.55 6.89 6.14
C THR A 387 -20.15 5.42 5.99
N ALA A 388 -19.58 5.03 4.85
CA ALA A 388 -19.03 3.70 4.61
C ALA A 388 -17.72 3.82 3.82
N ALA A 389 -16.62 4.07 4.53
CA ALA A 389 -15.33 4.33 3.92
C ALA A 389 -14.84 3.16 3.05
N PHE A 390 -15.21 1.91 3.39
CA PHE A 390 -14.86 0.75 2.57
C PHE A 390 -15.34 0.86 1.12
N GLN A 391 -16.50 1.49 0.85
CA GLN A 391 -16.99 1.65 -0.53
C GLN A 391 -16.11 2.61 -1.33
N GLY A 392 -15.70 3.70 -0.69
CA GLY A 392 -14.74 4.66 -1.25
C GLY A 392 -13.39 4.01 -1.52
N ILE A 393 -12.86 3.23 -0.57
CA ILE A 393 -11.57 2.55 -0.69
C ILE A 393 -11.59 1.54 -1.83
N LEU A 394 -12.61 0.66 -1.89
CA LEU A 394 -12.74 -0.34 -2.95
C LEU A 394 -12.83 0.32 -4.33
N ARG A 395 -13.65 1.37 -4.47
CA ARG A 395 -13.81 2.07 -5.75
C ARG A 395 -12.60 2.92 -6.11
N GLY A 396 -11.96 3.56 -5.14
CA GLY A 396 -10.73 4.32 -5.32
C GLY A 396 -9.57 3.46 -5.80
N ALA A 397 -9.41 2.26 -5.22
CA ALA A 397 -8.43 1.28 -5.68
C ALA A 397 -8.71 0.84 -7.14
N GLN A 398 -9.97 0.58 -7.50
CA GLN A 398 -10.35 0.26 -8.88
C GLN A 398 -9.97 1.39 -9.85
N ILE A 399 -10.33 2.64 -9.55
CA ILE A 399 -10.03 3.80 -10.40
C ILE A 399 -8.52 4.03 -10.52
N LEU A 400 -7.76 3.81 -9.45
CA LEU A 400 -6.30 3.92 -9.50
C LEU A 400 -5.67 2.81 -10.35
N HIS A 401 -6.19 1.58 -10.25
CA HIS A 401 -5.74 0.43 -11.04
C HIS A 401 -6.09 0.54 -12.53
N GLU A 402 -7.21 1.17 -12.88
CA GLU A 402 -7.55 1.52 -14.27
C GLU A 402 -6.50 2.44 -14.94
N GLY A 403 -5.63 3.06 -14.14
CA GLY A 403 -4.48 3.82 -14.64
C GLY A 403 -3.37 2.96 -15.24
N ASP A 404 -3.34 1.66 -14.98
CA ASP A 404 -2.37 0.72 -15.55
C ASP A 404 -2.64 0.52 -17.05
N PRO A 405 -1.68 0.86 -17.93
CA PRO A 405 -1.86 0.67 -19.37
C PRO A 405 -2.03 -0.80 -19.76
N ASN A 406 -1.65 -1.75 -18.91
CA ASN A 406 -1.63 -3.19 -19.22
C ASN A 406 -0.90 -3.47 -20.55
N SER A 407 0.18 -2.73 -20.79
CA SER A 407 0.87 -2.75 -22.07
C SER A 407 1.81 -3.94 -22.18
N SER A 408 1.86 -4.56 -23.36
CA SER A 408 2.90 -5.53 -23.68
C SER A 408 4.25 -4.87 -23.92
N ASP A 409 4.29 -3.54 -24.10
CA ASP A 409 5.52 -2.78 -24.22
C ASP A 409 6.19 -2.62 -22.85
N GLN A 410 7.42 -3.12 -22.76
CA GLN A 410 8.20 -3.07 -21.53
C GLN A 410 8.55 -1.64 -21.12
N GLU A 411 8.76 -0.72 -22.08
CA GLU A 411 9.12 0.66 -21.77
C GLU A 411 7.91 1.41 -21.18
N GLU A 412 6.73 1.25 -21.78
CA GLU A 412 5.48 1.83 -21.29
C GLU A 412 5.11 1.29 -19.91
N GLN A 413 5.20 -0.03 -19.70
CA GLN A 413 4.91 -0.63 -18.40
C GLN A 413 5.94 -0.23 -17.35
N GLN A 414 7.23 -0.12 -17.70
CA GLN A 414 8.25 0.37 -16.78
C GLN A 414 8.03 1.85 -16.43
N ALA A 415 7.60 2.67 -17.38
CA ALA A 415 7.23 4.06 -17.12
C ALA A 415 6.06 4.14 -16.11
N TYR A 416 5.01 3.32 -16.30
CA TYR A 416 3.92 3.21 -15.32
C TYR A 416 4.41 2.70 -13.96
N ASN A 417 5.27 1.68 -13.92
CA ASN A 417 5.80 1.12 -12.68
C ASN A 417 6.62 2.14 -11.87
N LYS A 418 7.28 3.09 -12.53
CA LYS A 418 7.99 4.21 -11.89
C LYS A 418 7.06 5.31 -11.36
N LYS A 419 5.81 5.39 -11.84
CA LYS A 419 4.86 6.37 -11.32
C LYS A 419 4.56 6.13 -9.86
N ILE A 420 4.50 7.21 -9.11
CA ILE A 420 4.01 7.24 -7.74
C ILE A 420 2.50 7.01 -7.80
N LYS A 421 1.99 5.99 -7.12
CA LYS A 421 0.53 5.73 -7.01
C LYS A 421 0.08 5.98 -5.58
N MET A 422 -0.93 6.82 -5.42
CA MET A 422 -1.42 7.24 -4.11
C MET A 422 -2.93 7.09 -4.00
N LEU A 423 -3.38 6.48 -2.91
CA LEU A 423 -4.76 6.48 -2.47
C LEU A 423 -4.86 7.29 -1.17
N LEU A 424 -5.43 8.49 -1.24
CA LEU A 424 -5.62 9.34 -0.06
C LEU A 424 -7.07 9.28 0.40
N ILE A 425 -7.27 8.75 1.60
CA ILE A 425 -8.59 8.55 2.21
C ILE A 425 -8.85 9.71 3.17
N LEU A 426 -9.91 10.48 2.95
CA LEU A 426 -10.31 11.62 3.76
C LEU A 426 -11.67 11.32 4.41
N SER A 427 -11.75 11.38 5.74
CA SER A 427 -12.98 11.09 6.49
C SER A 427 -13.13 11.94 7.74
N ASP A 428 -14.36 12.34 8.07
CA ASP A 428 -14.68 13.10 9.28
C ASP A 428 -15.39 12.29 10.37
N GLY A 429 -15.49 10.97 10.21
CA GLY A 429 -16.30 10.18 11.13
C GLY A 429 -16.02 8.69 11.10
N GLN A 430 -16.60 8.02 12.10
CA GLN A 430 -16.72 6.56 12.07
C GLN A 430 -17.76 6.15 11.04
N GLU A 431 -17.66 4.90 10.59
CA GLU A 431 -18.70 4.31 9.75
C GLU A 431 -20.06 4.41 10.42
N SER A 432 -21.05 4.83 9.65
CA SER A 432 -22.42 5.06 10.09
C SER A 432 -23.33 4.52 8.97
N PRO A 433 -23.78 3.25 9.06
CA PRO A 433 -23.67 2.36 10.22
C PRO A 433 -22.27 1.80 10.48
N ASN A 434 -21.89 1.66 11.75
CA ASN A 434 -20.72 0.86 12.15
C ASN A 434 -21.09 -0.63 12.14
N ASN A 435 -21.14 -1.20 10.94
CA ASN A 435 -21.49 -2.60 10.72
C ASN A 435 -20.26 -3.53 10.72
N GLY A 436 -19.05 -3.00 10.92
CA GLY A 436 -17.81 -3.78 10.96
C GLY A 436 -17.30 -4.29 9.61
N ILE A 437 -17.91 -3.88 8.49
CA ILE A 437 -17.51 -4.34 7.15
C ILE A 437 -16.08 -3.88 6.83
N LEU A 438 -15.73 -2.61 7.08
CA LEU A 438 -14.37 -2.12 6.82
C LEU A 438 -13.32 -2.96 7.55
N LYS A 439 -13.50 -3.14 8.86
CA LYS A 439 -12.59 -3.96 9.66
C LYS A 439 -12.52 -5.40 9.14
N GLY A 440 -13.67 -5.99 8.79
CA GLY A 440 -13.72 -7.32 8.20
C GLY A 440 -12.96 -7.44 6.87
N LEU A 441 -13.06 -6.45 6.00
CA LEU A 441 -12.33 -6.43 4.72
C LEU A 441 -10.82 -6.26 4.93
N VAL A 442 -10.44 -5.36 5.84
CA VAL A 442 -9.03 -5.13 6.17
C VAL A 442 -8.41 -6.37 6.81
N ASP A 443 -9.12 -7.05 7.71
CA ASP A 443 -8.69 -8.32 8.32
C ASP A 443 -8.53 -9.45 7.30
N TRP A 444 -9.32 -9.43 6.22
CA TRP A 444 -9.17 -10.35 5.09
C TRP A 444 -8.09 -9.92 4.08
N GLY A 445 -7.36 -8.83 4.35
CA GLY A 445 -6.24 -8.39 3.54
C GLY A 445 -6.60 -7.46 2.38
N MET A 446 -7.68 -6.66 2.49
CA MET A 446 -8.07 -5.71 1.45
C MET A 446 -6.93 -4.77 1.04
N CYS A 447 -6.22 -4.18 2.01
CA CYS A 447 -5.17 -3.20 1.72
C CYS A 447 -3.89 -3.87 1.22
N ASP A 448 -3.59 -5.09 1.67
CA ASP A 448 -2.50 -5.90 1.13
C ASP A 448 -2.77 -6.32 -0.32
N LYS A 449 -4.00 -6.74 -0.62
CA LYS A 449 -4.43 -7.05 -2.00
C LYS A 449 -4.33 -5.81 -2.89
N ALA A 450 -4.67 -4.63 -2.39
CA ALA A 450 -4.50 -3.39 -3.14
C ALA A 450 -3.03 -3.11 -3.50
N ARG A 451 -2.10 -3.30 -2.56
CA ARG A 451 -0.65 -3.14 -2.80
C ARG A 451 -0.06 -4.21 -3.72
N GLN A 452 -0.63 -5.42 -3.72
CA GLN A 452 -0.21 -6.49 -4.63
C GLN A 452 -0.56 -6.19 -6.09
N GLU A 453 -1.75 -5.63 -6.33
CA GLU A 453 -2.24 -5.33 -7.69
C GLU A 453 -1.82 -3.95 -8.20
N ILE A 454 -1.46 -3.03 -7.30
CA ILE A 454 -0.93 -1.70 -7.64
C ILE A 454 0.49 -1.58 -7.06
N PRO A 455 1.53 -1.94 -7.84
CA PRO A 455 2.91 -1.91 -7.37
C PRO A 455 3.34 -0.50 -6.93
N GLY A 456 3.85 -0.39 -5.70
CA GLY A 456 4.29 0.87 -5.12
C GLY A 456 3.15 1.75 -4.57
N LEU A 457 1.96 1.18 -4.38
CA LEU A 457 0.82 1.92 -3.81
C LEU A 457 1.10 2.45 -2.40
N TYR A 458 1.01 3.77 -2.27
CA TYR A 458 0.93 4.45 -0.99
C TYR A 458 -0.52 4.70 -0.60
N ILE A 459 -0.88 4.37 0.64
CA ILE A 459 -2.20 4.64 1.21
C ILE A 459 -2.02 5.58 2.40
N GLY A 460 -2.59 6.77 2.31
CA GLY A 460 -2.61 7.75 3.40
C GLY A 460 -4.03 8.01 3.88
N VAL A 461 -4.20 8.26 5.17
CA VAL A 461 -5.52 8.55 5.76
C VAL A 461 -5.48 9.89 6.48
N ILE A 462 -6.50 10.71 6.24
CA ILE A 462 -6.67 12.02 6.87
C ILE A 462 -8.00 12.06 7.61
N GLY A 463 -7.94 12.24 8.93
CA GLY A 463 -9.09 12.46 9.80
C GLY A 463 -9.45 13.94 9.89
N ILE A 464 -10.61 14.35 9.38
CA ILE A 464 -11.09 15.75 9.39
C ILE A 464 -11.93 15.98 10.64
N ASP A 465 -11.40 16.68 11.65
CA ASP A 465 -12.04 16.79 12.97
C ASP A 465 -12.36 15.41 13.60
N PHE A 466 -11.58 14.41 13.21
CA PHE A 466 -11.82 13.01 13.52
C PHE A 466 -10.52 12.30 13.82
N ARG A 467 -10.56 11.41 14.82
CA ARG A 467 -9.41 10.60 15.21
C ARG A 467 -9.36 9.33 14.37
N ALA A 468 -9.02 9.47 13.09
CA ALA A 468 -8.76 8.34 12.20
C ALA A 468 -7.61 7.48 12.75
N SER A 469 -6.64 8.13 13.41
CA SER A 469 -5.52 7.49 14.10
C SER A 469 -5.92 6.50 15.20
N GLN A 470 -7.18 6.47 15.64
CA GLN A 470 -7.69 5.56 16.68
C GLN A 470 -8.61 4.47 16.13
N GLN A 471 -8.82 4.41 14.81
CA GLN A 471 -9.67 3.41 14.17
C GLN A 471 -8.84 2.26 13.63
N SER A 472 -9.07 1.05 14.16
CA SER A 472 -8.32 -0.14 13.73
C SER A 472 -8.45 -0.41 12.22
N GLY A 473 -9.63 -0.14 11.63
CA GLY A 473 -9.82 -0.31 10.18
C GLY A 473 -8.90 0.56 9.32
N PHE A 474 -8.51 1.76 9.79
CA PHE A 474 -7.56 2.62 9.09
C PHE A 474 -6.11 2.29 9.47
N GLN A 475 -5.83 2.02 10.75
CA GLN A 475 -4.51 1.61 11.24
C GLN A 475 -3.98 0.38 10.51
N ASP A 476 -4.81 -0.66 10.37
CA ASP A 476 -4.42 -1.91 9.75
C ASP A 476 -4.33 -1.80 8.21
N CYS A 477 -4.79 -0.69 7.63
CA CYS A 477 -4.75 -0.45 6.18
C CYS A 477 -3.50 0.29 5.71
N VAL A 478 -2.84 1.09 6.55
CA VAL A 478 -1.62 1.85 6.22
C VAL A 478 -0.34 1.08 6.58
N VAL A 479 0.82 1.55 6.15
CA VAL A 479 2.11 0.88 6.46
C VAL A 479 2.63 1.30 7.82
N ASP A 480 2.68 2.60 8.10
CA ASP A 480 3.02 3.14 9.41
C ASP A 480 1.88 4.02 9.96
N PRO A 481 1.05 3.51 10.89
CA PRO A 481 -0.05 4.26 11.49
C PRO A 481 0.34 5.57 12.17
N ARG A 482 1.62 5.76 12.53
CA ARG A 482 2.11 6.99 13.17
C ARG A 482 2.47 8.08 12.17
N GLU A 483 2.80 7.69 10.94
CA GLU A 483 3.25 8.62 9.89
C GLU A 483 2.24 8.79 8.76
N ASP A 484 1.45 7.75 8.45
CA ASP A 484 0.53 7.67 7.31
C ASP A 484 -0.94 7.99 7.67
N ILE A 485 -1.23 8.17 8.97
CA ILE A 485 -2.53 8.66 9.44
C ILE A 485 -2.33 9.99 10.12
N ILE A 486 -3.05 11.00 9.64
CA ILE A 486 -2.95 12.36 10.14
C ILE A 486 -4.35 12.86 10.49
N ASP A 487 -4.54 13.29 11.73
CA ASP A 487 -5.77 13.94 12.15
C ASP A 487 -5.57 15.47 12.04
N VAL A 488 -6.50 16.16 11.40
CA VAL A 488 -6.45 17.61 11.14
C VAL A 488 -7.65 18.32 11.74
N SER A 489 -7.45 19.59 12.10
CA SER A 489 -8.43 20.40 12.83
C SER A 489 -8.90 21.65 12.06
N ASN A 490 -8.25 21.98 10.95
CA ASN A 490 -8.54 23.15 10.13
C ASN A 490 -8.03 22.98 8.68
N LEU A 491 -8.44 23.89 7.79
CA LEU A 491 -8.08 23.89 6.36
C LEU A 491 -6.59 24.03 6.08
N ASP A 492 -5.90 24.97 6.75
CA ASP A 492 -4.47 25.21 6.49
C ASP A 492 -3.66 23.94 6.84
N GLU A 493 -3.98 23.32 7.97
CA GLU A 493 -3.44 22.03 8.37
C GLU A 493 -3.81 20.92 7.37
N LEU A 494 -5.05 20.89 6.87
CA LEU A 494 -5.46 19.90 5.85
C LEU A 494 -4.61 19.97 4.59
N ILE A 495 -4.35 21.17 4.06
CA ILE A 495 -3.52 21.35 2.85
C ILE A 495 -2.07 20.93 3.13
N GLU A 496 -1.48 21.46 4.21
CA GLU A 496 -0.09 21.14 4.59
C GLU A 496 0.10 19.64 4.77
N LYS A 497 -0.87 18.95 5.38
CA LYS A 497 -0.78 17.51 5.66
C LYS A 497 -1.03 16.64 4.45
N ILE A 498 -1.86 17.06 3.50
CA ILE A 498 -1.95 16.36 2.22
C ILE A 498 -0.62 16.47 1.45
N GLU A 499 -0.02 17.67 1.40
CA GLU A 499 1.31 17.85 0.79
C GLU A 499 2.39 17.03 1.49
N GLU A 500 2.34 16.95 2.83
CA GLU A 500 3.22 16.09 3.61
C GLU A 500 3.07 14.60 3.25
N LEU A 501 1.84 14.12 3.07
CA LEU A 501 1.56 12.74 2.65
C LEU A 501 2.00 12.48 1.21
N ILE A 502 1.82 13.44 0.30
CA ILE A 502 2.34 13.36 -1.07
C ILE A 502 3.87 13.24 -1.05
N ARG A 503 4.53 14.05 -0.20
CA ARG A 503 5.97 13.95 0.02
C ARG A 503 6.36 12.58 0.54
N LYS A 504 5.69 12.08 1.57
CA LYS A 504 5.94 10.75 2.14
C LYS A 504 5.73 9.63 1.11
N GLY A 505 4.64 9.64 0.36
CA GLY A 505 4.36 8.65 -0.68
C GLY A 505 5.41 8.65 -1.79
N SER A 506 5.94 9.82 -2.14
CA SER A 506 7.04 9.95 -3.10
C SER A 506 8.40 9.44 -2.59
N LYS A 507 8.58 9.26 -1.27
CA LYS A 507 9.83 8.75 -0.66
C LYS A 507 10.18 7.33 -1.07
N THR A 508 9.23 6.56 -1.59
CA THR A 508 9.52 5.24 -2.20
C THR A 508 10.48 5.39 -3.38
N SER A 509 10.47 6.55 -4.05
CA SER A 509 11.41 6.91 -5.10
C SER A 509 12.55 7.78 -4.58
N GLY A 510 13.77 7.50 -5.04
CA GLY A 510 14.96 8.22 -4.60
C GLY A 510 16.25 7.47 -4.90
N ILE A 511 17.37 8.16 -4.74
CA ILE A 511 18.70 7.58 -4.97
C ILE A 511 19.19 6.95 -3.67
N THR A 512 19.42 5.64 -3.69
CA THR A 512 20.03 4.92 -2.58
C THR A 512 21.54 4.83 -2.79
N LYS A 513 22.32 5.20 -1.78
CA LYS A 513 23.79 5.14 -1.80
C LYS A 513 24.29 4.35 -0.59
N LEU A 514 25.23 3.43 -0.84
CA LEU A 514 26.03 2.79 0.21
C LEU A 514 27.09 3.75 0.73
N TYR A 515 27.44 3.62 2.01
CA TYR A 515 28.43 4.45 2.72
C TYR A 515 29.37 3.62 3.58
#